data_AF-A0A8K2A916-F1
#
_entry.id   AF-A0A8K2A916-F1
#
_cell.length_a   1.000
_cell.length_b   1.000
_cell.length_c   1.000
_cell.angle_alpha   90.00
_cell.angle_beta   90.00
_cell.angle_gamma   90.00
#
_symmetry.space_group_name_H-M   'P 1'
#
loop_
_entity.id
_entity.type
_entity.pdbx_description
1 polymer ?
#
loop_
_entity_poly.entity_id
_entity_poly.type
_entity_poly.pdbx_seq_one_letter_code
_entity_poly.pdbx_strand_id
1 'polypeptide(L)'
;MAFRMADYRLRIYRRFPQKQMQQAVIYLTPSTSDLVYQTVFEIPGTRHEFKVIRLWEQPTQLFLESLGLLPLAVLTQTPDPNQTLRQVASRINSIPDRRVQSNVAAASGIMAGLTLKTDFINQVLRRDIVEQSVIYQEWREEFLQKGRQEGRQEGRQEGRQEGRQEGRQEGRQEGERSLILRQLSRRFGAVPQDLSDRLTTLSLEQLEALGEALLDFSALSDLAQWLEQA
;
A
#
# COMPACT_ATOMS: atom_id res chain seq x y z
N MET A 1 21.55 18.88 11.52
CA MET A 1 22.32 17.65 11.19
C MET A 1 23.68 17.62 11.90
N ALA A 2 24.43 18.73 11.91
CA ALA A 2 25.76 18.83 12.52
C ALA A 2 25.87 18.40 14.00
N PHE A 3 24.90 18.74 14.85
CA PHE A 3 24.88 18.26 16.25
C PHE A 3 24.89 16.73 16.36
N ARG A 4 24.12 16.02 15.51
CA ARG A 4 24.10 14.55 15.49
C ARG A 4 25.47 13.98 15.11
N MET A 5 26.22 14.65 14.23
CA MET A 5 27.58 14.25 13.88
C MET A 5 28.50 14.31 15.10
N ALA A 6 28.44 15.40 15.87
CA ALA A 6 29.19 15.51 17.12
C ALA A 6 28.76 14.44 18.15
N ASP A 7 27.46 14.19 18.31
CA ASP A 7 26.93 13.14 19.20
C ASP A 7 27.43 11.75 18.80
N TYR A 8 27.38 11.39 17.52
CA TYR A 8 27.92 10.12 17.02
C TYR A 8 29.43 10.00 17.26
N ARG A 9 30.19 11.08 17.07
CA ARG A 9 31.63 11.08 17.34
C ARG A 9 31.95 10.72 18.78
N LEU A 10 31.25 11.33 19.73
CA LEU A 10 31.46 11.11 21.16
C LEU A 10 31.02 9.71 21.59
N ARG A 11 29.87 9.22 21.09
CA ARG A 11 29.38 7.86 21.39
C ARG A 11 30.37 6.78 20.93
N ILE A 12 30.88 6.90 19.70
CA ILE A 12 31.83 5.94 19.15
C ILE A 12 33.19 6.05 19.86
N TYR A 13 33.65 7.27 20.16
CA TYR A 13 34.88 7.47 20.91
C TYR A 13 34.85 6.78 22.27
N ARG A 14 33.72 6.89 23.00
CA ARG A 14 33.55 6.27 24.31
C ARG A 14 33.76 4.76 24.27
N ARG A 15 33.33 4.11 23.17
CA ARG A 15 33.46 2.66 22.98
C ARG A 15 34.82 2.25 22.40
N PHE A 16 35.40 3.09 21.55
CA PHE A 16 36.64 2.79 20.82
C PHE A 16 37.61 3.99 20.83
N PRO A 17 38.19 4.35 21.99
CA PRO A 17 38.96 5.59 22.14
C PRO A 17 40.25 5.60 21.31
N GLN A 18 40.79 4.43 20.97
CA GLN A 18 42.02 4.27 20.19
C GLN A 18 41.79 4.25 18.67
N LYS A 19 40.54 4.30 18.20
CA LYS A 19 40.22 4.26 16.77
C LYS A 19 40.06 5.67 16.23
N GLN A 20 40.67 5.95 15.08
CA GLN A 20 40.41 7.16 14.32
C GLN A 20 39.06 7.03 13.61
N MET A 21 38.16 7.99 13.85
CA MET A 21 36.85 8.03 13.20
C MET A 21 36.87 9.02 12.04
N GLN A 22 36.36 8.60 10.89
CA GLN A 22 36.08 9.46 9.75
C GLN A 22 34.56 9.59 9.63
N GLN A 23 34.06 10.81 9.51
CA GLN A 23 32.64 11.10 9.41
C GLN A 23 32.33 11.81 8.11
N ALA A 24 31.33 11.29 7.41
CA ALA A 24 30.83 11.87 6.18
C ALA A 24 29.29 11.86 6.18
N VAL A 25 28.70 12.92 5.65
CA VAL A 25 27.30 12.97 5.23
C VAL A 25 27.28 12.91 3.72
N ILE A 26 26.51 12.00 3.15
CA ILE A 26 26.36 11.86 1.69
C ILE A 26 24.97 12.33 1.30
N TYR A 27 24.90 13.35 0.45
CA TYR A 27 23.65 13.82 -0.16
C TYR A 27 23.50 13.23 -1.56
N LEU A 28 22.37 12.55 -1.78
CA LEU A 28 22.10 11.81 -3.00
C LEU A 28 21.59 12.68 -4.14
N THR A 29 20.79 13.70 -3.83
CA THR A 29 20.12 14.56 -4.82
C THR A 29 20.32 16.04 -4.50
N PRO A 30 20.36 16.93 -5.51
CA PRO A 30 20.45 18.36 -5.30
C PRO A 30 19.41 18.89 -4.32
N SER A 31 19.79 19.87 -3.52
CA SER A 31 18.91 20.53 -2.56
C SER A 31 19.20 22.02 -2.52
N THR A 32 18.17 22.81 -2.26
CA THR A 32 18.26 24.26 -2.05
C THR A 32 18.64 24.61 -0.60
N SER A 33 18.73 23.63 0.30
CA SER A 33 19.05 23.88 1.70
C SER A 33 20.54 24.13 1.91
N ASP A 34 20.91 25.21 2.58
CA ASP A 34 22.31 25.50 2.96
C ASP A 34 22.93 24.43 3.86
N LEU A 35 22.11 23.59 4.48
CA LEU A 35 22.57 22.46 5.29
C LEU A 35 23.46 21.49 4.49
N VAL A 36 23.31 21.41 3.17
CA VAL A 36 24.17 20.57 2.32
C VAL A 36 25.61 21.08 2.23
N TYR A 37 25.90 22.28 2.71
CA TYR A 37 27.26 22.85 2.79
C TYR A 37 27.82 22.87 4.21
N GLN A 38 27.01 22.52 5.22
CA GLN A 38 27.44 22.54 6.61
C GLN A 38 28.41 21.39 6.91
N THR A 39 29.69 21.72 7.14
CA THR A 39 30.76 20.75 7.48
C THR A 39 31.21 20.82 8.94
N VAL A 40 30.65 21.76 9.72
CA VAL A 40 31.07 22.02 11.10
C VAL A 40 29.85 22.16 12.01
N PHE A 41 29.94 21.56 13.20
CA PHE A 41 29.11 21.88 14.36
C PHE A 41 29.93 22.74 15.32
N GLU A 42 29.40 23.90 15.71
CA GLU A 42 30.10 24.86 16.56
C GLU A 42 29.16 25.44 17.62
N ILE A 43 29.62 25.40 18.87
CA ILE A 43 29.04 26.04 20.05
C ILE A 43 30.21 26.53 20.93
N PRO A 44 30.00 27.43 21.91
CA PRO A 44 31.08 27.90 22.78
C PRO A 44 31.90 26.75 23.39
N GLY A 45 33.21 26.76 23.15
CA GLY A 45 34.14 25.74 23.66
C GLY A 45 34.09 24.37 22.95
N THR A 46 33.27 24.19 21.91
CA THR A 46 33.20 22.93 21.16
C THR A 46 33.09 23.16 19.66
N ARG A 47 34.01 22.57 18.91
CA ARG A 47 33.99 22.54 17.44
C ARG A 47 34.19 21.12 16.95
N HIS A 48 33.32 20.68 16.06
CA HIS A 48 33.38 19.34 15.48
C HIS A 48 33.23 19.40 13.96
N GLU A 49 34.26 18.94 13.25
CA GLU A 49 34.29 18.88 11.79
C GLU A 49 33.89 17.50 11.27
N PHE A 50 33.23 17.49 10.12
CA PHE A 50 32.89 16.30 9.37
C PHE A 50 32.88 16.60 7.88
N LYS A 51 32.95 15.56 7.04
CA LYS A 51 32.91 15.69 5.58
C LYS A 51 31.48 15.74 5.10
N VAL A 52 31.25 16.49 4.03
CA VAL A 52 30.00 16.43 3.27
C VAL A 52 30.32 16.10 1.83
N ILE A 53 29.65 15.08 1.29
CA ILE A 53 29.80 14.62 -0.09
C ILE A 53 28.46 14.83 -0.77
N ARG A 54 28.42 15.74 -1.73
CA ARG A 54 27.25 16.00 -2.57
C ARG A 54 27.46 15.29 -3.89
N LEU A 55 26.66 14.26 -4.18
CA LEU A 55 26.91 13.40 -5.33
C LEU A 55 26.92 14.19 -6.64
N TRP A 56 25.99 15.13 -6.83
CA TRP A 56 25.87 15.96 -8.05
C TRP A 56 27.07 16.87 -8.33
N GLU A 57 28.04 16.97 -7.42
CA GLU A 57 29.31 17.68 -7.61
C GLU A 57 30.51 16.74 -7.81
N GLN A 58 30.31 15.42 -7.64
CA GLN A 58 31.39 14.46 -7.75
C GLN A 58 31.64 14.07 -9.21
N PRO A 59 32.91 13.82 -9.59
CA PRO A 59 33.24 13.33 -10.93
C PRO A 59 32.66 11.94 -11.19
N THR A 60 31.83 11.82 -12.22
CA THR A 60 31.16 10.56 -12.61
C THR A 60 32.15 9.42 -12.85
N GLN A 61 33.32 9.72 -13.43
CA GLN A 61 34.32 8.72 -13.77
C GLN A 61 34.80 7.89 -12.56
N LEU A 62 34.97 8.51 -11.39
CA LEU A 62 35.38 7.83 -10.16
C LEU A 62 34.39 6.74 -9.73
N PHE A 63 33.11 6.92 -10.07
CA PHE A 63 32.05 6.00 -9.70
C PHE A 63 31.90 4.84 -10.69
N LEU A 64 32.38 5.01 -11.92
CA LEU A 64 32.39 3.98 -12.96
C LEU A 64 33.56 2.99 -12.82
N GLU A 65 34.55 3.31 -12.00
CA GLU A 65 35.76 2.51 -11.79
C GLU A 65 35.59 1.41 -10.73
N SER A 66 34.65 1.56 -9.81
CA SER A 66 34.43 0.62 -8.71
C SER A 66 33.02 0.04 -8.71
N LEU A 67 32.93 -1.28 -8.59
CA LEU A 67 31.64 -2.00 -8.55
C LEU A 67 30.70 -1.48 -7.45
N GLY A 68 31.25 -1.14 -6.28
CA GLY A 68 30.46 -0.63 -5.15
C GLY A 68 29.93 0.79 -5.34
N LEU A 69 30.48 1.54 -6.30
CA LEU A 69 30.08 2.91 -6.60
C LEU A 69 29.17 3.03 -7.81
N LEU A 70 29.10 1.99 -8.66
CA LEU A 70 28.23 1.95 -9.84
C LEU A 70 26.77 2.37 -9.56
N PRO A 71 26.13 1.96 -8.43
CA PRO A 71 24.77 2.40 -8.15
C PRO A 71 24.61 3.92 -8.03
N LEU A 72 25.64 4.62 -7.56
CA LEU A 72 25.58 6.06 -7.30
C LEU A 72 25.97 6.89 -8.53
N ALA A 73 26.54 6.28 -9.58
CA ALA A 73 27.10 7.00 -10.73
C ALA A 73 26.07 7.85 -11.51
N VAL A 74 24.79 7.48 -11.50
CA VAL A 74 23.76 8.28 -12.19
C VAL A 74 23.43 9.57 -11.41
N LEU A 75 23.78 9.62 -10.13
CA LEU A 75 23.54 10.76 -9.23
C LEU A 75 24.70 11.76 -9.22
N THR A 76 25.78 11.48 -9.94
CA THR A 76 26.99 12.32 -9.93
C THR A 76 26.90 13.51 -10.87
N GLN A 77 27.98 14.31 -10.96
CA GLN A 77 28.07 15.37 -11.95
C GLN A 77 28.22 14.77 -13.35
N THR A 78 27.09 14.42 -13.96
CA THR A 78 27.03 13.86 -15.31
C THR A 78 26.26 14.79 -16.26
N PRO A 79 26.77 15.02 -17.49
CA PRO A 79 26.05 15.79 -18.50
C PRO A 79 24.84 15.02 -19.07
N ASP A 80 24.87 13.68 -19.03
CA ASP A 80 23.79 12.82 -19.50
C ASP A 80 23.58 11.62 -18.57
N PRO A 81 22.59 11.69 -17.66
CA PRO A 81 22.24 10.59 -16.78
C PRO A 81 21.81 9.32 -17.53
N ASN A 82 21.19 9.44 -18.72
CA ASN A 82 20.74 8.29 -19.52
C ASN A 82 21.95 7.53 -20.08
N GLN A 83 22.92 8.24 -20.66
CA GLN A 83 24.16 7.63 -21.13
C GLN A 83 24.95 7.00 -19.98
N THR A 84 24.98 7.67 -18.82
CA THR A 84 25.65 7.17 -17.62
C THR A 84 25.03 5.85 -17.15
N LEU A 85 23.71 5.74 -17.12
CA LEU A 85 23.05 4.48 -16.76
C LEU A 85 23.37 3.36 -17.76
N ARG A 86 23.49 3.66 -19.05
CA ARG A 86 23.93 2.66 -20.05
C ARG A 86 25.37 2.18 -19.81
N GLN A 87 26.27 3.09 -19.41
CA GLN A 87 27.64 2.72 -19.02
C GLN A 87 27.65 1.85 -17.76
N VAL A 88 26.85 2.21 -16.76
CA VAL A 88 26.65 1.41 -15.54
C VAL A 88 26.15 0.00 -15.88
N ALA A 89 25.13 -0.10 -16.73
CA ALA A 89 24.59 -1.40 -17.17
C ALA A 89 25.64 -2.26 -17.90
N SER A 90 26.47 -1.64 -18.75
CA SER A 90 27.58 -2.33 -19.42
C SER A 90 28.62 -2.88 -18.42
N ARG A 91 28.96 -2.10 -17.39
CA ARG A 91 29.85 -2.54 -16.30
C ARG A 91 29.23 -3.68 -15.50
N ILE A 92 27.94 -3.61 -15.19
CA ILE A 92 27.20 -4.64 -14.46
C ILE A 92 27.16 -5.96 -15.23
N ASN A 93 26.93 -5.91 -16.55
CA ASN A 93 26.91 -7.10 -17.40
C ASN A 93 28.26 -7.84 -17.43
N SER A 94 29.35 -7.12 -17.18
CA SER A 94 30.71 -7.68 -17.11
C SER A 94 31.06 -8.30 -15.75
N ILE A 95 30.18 -8.23 -14.75
CA ILE A 95 30.43 -8.81 -13.41
C ILE A 95 30.32 -10.35 -13.49
N PRO A 96 31.36 -11.12 -13.13
CA PRO A 96 31.33 -12.58 -13.21
C PRO A 96 30.39 -13.26 -12.19
N ASP A 97 30.38 -12.73 -10.96
CA ASP A 97 29.55 -13.26 -9.88
C ASP A 97 28.09 -12.83 -10.09
N ARG A 98 27.21 -13.80 -10.30
CA ARG A 98 25.78 -13.57 -10.57
C ARG A 98 25.04 -12.91 -9.40
N ARG A 99 25.40 -13.22 -8.16
CA ARG A 99 24.78 -12.63 -6.97
C ARG A 99 25.22 -11.18 -6.78
N VAL A 100 26.50 -10.90 -7.01
CA VAL A 100 27.00 -9.52 -7.00
C VAL A 100 26.37 -8.74 -8.15
N GLN A 101 26.31 -9.32 -9.35
CA GLN A 101 25.70 -8.73 -10.53
C GLN A 101 24.24 -8.33 -10.28
N SER A 102 23.40 -9.25 -9.78
CA SER A 102 21.98 -8.99 -9.52
C SER A 102 21.79 -7.90 -8.46
N ASN A 103 22.57 -7.95 -7.38
CA ASN A 103 22.49 -6.96 -6.30
C ASN A 103 22.93 -5.56 -6.74
N VAL A 104 24.02 -5.45 -7.52
CA VAL A 104 24.45 -4.16 -8.07
C VAL A 104 23.41 -3.65 -9.07
N ALA A 105 22.83 -4.50 -9.91
CA ALA A 105 21.76 -4.11 -10.83
C ALA A 105 20.54 -3.55 -10.11
N ALA A 106 20.06 -4.24 -9.07
CA ALA A 106 18.94 -3.76 -8.27
C ALA A 106 19.25 -2.43 -7.57
N ALA A 107 20.41 -2.32 -6.93
CA ALA A 107 20.85 -1.08 -6.28
C ALA A 107 20.96 0.09 -7.28
N SER A 108 21.53 -0.15 -8.47
CA SER A 108 21.61 0.84 -9.54
C SER A 108 20.22 1.28 -10.03
N GLY A 109 19.27 0.36 -10.13
CA GLY A 109 17.89 0.69 -10.49
C GLY A 109 17.21 1.59 -9.46
N ILE A 110 17.37 1.27 -8.17
CA ILE A 110 16.83 2.08 -7.06
C ILE A 110 17.42 3.50 -7.09
N MET A 111 18.75 3.61 -7.22
CA MET A 111 19.43 4.91 -7.24
C MET A 111 19.07 5.72 -8.49
N ALA A 112 19.03 5.08 -9.67
CA ALA A 112 18.63 5.73 -10.91
C ALA A 112 17.19 6.25 -10.84
N GLY A 113 16.30 5.57 -10.10
CA GLY A 113 14.91 6.00 -9.88
C GLY A 113 14.76 7.36 -9.17
N LEU A 114 15.82 7.88 -8.54
CA LEU A 114 15.82 9.22 -7.94
C LEU A 114 15.92 10.34 -8.99
N THR A 115 16.31 10.03 -10.23
CA THR A 115 16.57 11.03 -11.27
C THR A 115 16.02 10.66 -12.66
N LEU A 116 15.88 9.37 -12.98
CA LEU A 116 15.41 8.86 -14.27
C LEU A 116 14.01 8.26 -14.18
N LYS A 117 13.32 8.22 -15.32
CA LYS A 117 12.01 7.56 -15.44
C LYS A 117 12.15 6.04 -15.40
N THR A 118 11.21 5.39 -14.72
CA THR A 118 11.17 3.93 -14.54
C THR A 118 11.21 3.15 -15.85
N ASP A 119 10.50 3.60 -16.89
CA ASP A 119 10.46 2.90 -18.19
C ASP A 119 11.84 2.80 -18.83
N PHE A 120 12.62 3.88 -18.76
CA PHE A 120 13.99 3.90 -19.27
C PHE A 120 14.91 3.01 -18.45
N ILE A 121 14.77 3.04 -17.12
CA ILE A 121 15.56 2.19 -16.22
C ILE A 121 15.32 0.71 -16.56
N ASN A 122 14.07 0.31 -16.75
CA ASN A 122 13.70 -1.07 -17.11
C ASN A 122 14.17 -1.47 -18.53
N GLN A 123 14.31 -0.51 -19.44
CA GLN A 123 14.87 -0.77 -20.76
C GLN A 123 16.39 -1.01 -20.71
N VAL A 124 17.10 -0.34 -19.81
CA VAL A 124 18.57 -0.38 -19.74
C VAL A 124 19.07 -1.46 -18.78
N LEU A 125 18.45 -1.58 -17.60
CA LEU A 125 18.76 -2.61 -16.63
C LEU A 125 17.89 -3.83 -16.88
N ARG A 126 18.55 -4.94 -17.19
CA ARG A 126 17.93 -6.22 -17.48
C ARG A 126 17.10 -6.73 -16.30
N ARG A 127 15.78 -6.83 -16.51
CA ARG A 127 14.84 -7.26 -15.48
C ARG A 127 15.15 -8.64 -14.91
N ASP A 128 15.55 -9.59 -15.76
CA ASP A 128 15.91 -10.95 -15.34
C ASP A 128 17.11 -10.99 -14.38
N ILE A 129 18.02 -10.02 -14.50
CA ILE A 129 19.16 -9.85 -13.58
C ILE A 129 18.67 -9.24 -12.26
N VAL A 130 17.87 -8.17 -12.33
CA VAL A 130 17.36 -7.45 -11.14
C VAL A 130 16.48 -8.35 -10.27
N GLU A 131 15.63 -9.18 -10.87
CA GLU A 131 14.71 -10.07 -10.16
C GLU A 131 15.42 -11.14 -9.31
N GLN A 132 16.69 -11.42 -9.60
CA GLN A 132 17.52 -12.34 -8.84
C GLN A 132 18.20 -11.68 -7.62
N SER A 133 18.00 -10.39 -7.39
CA SER A 133 18.54 -9.72 -6.21
C SER A 133 17.75 -10.09 -4.95
N VAL A 134 18.47 -10.22 -3.84
CA VAL A 134 17.88 -10.51 -2.52
C VAL A 134 16.84 -9.45 -2.14
N ILE A 135 17.13 -8.17 -2.37
CA ILE A 135 16.22 -7.08 -2.00
C ILE A 135 14.94 -7.10 -2.84
N TYR A 136 15.05 -7.46 -4.12
CA TYR A 136 13.89 -7.56 -5.00
C TYR A 136 12.99 -8.73 -4.59
N GLN A 137 13.59 -9.88 -4.25
CA GLN A 137 12.85 -11.05 -3.77
C GLN A 137 12.10 -10.77 -2.48
N GLU A 138 12.75 -10.11 -1.51
CA GLU A 138 12.15 -9.71 -0.25
C GLU A 138 10.96 -8.76 -0.46
N TRP A 139 11.13 -7.69 -1.24
CA TRP A 139 10.04 -6.78 -1.57
C TRP A 139 8.89 -7.46 -2.31
N ARG A 140 9.19 -8.34 -3.27
CA ARG A 140 8.18 -9.09 -4.01
C ARG A 140 7.32 -9.94 -3.07
N GLU A 141 7.93 -10.60 -2.09
CA GLU A 141 7.20 -11.38 -1.10
C GLU A 141 6.33 -10.50 -0.20
N GLU A 142 6.87 -9.38 0.28
CA GLU A 142 6.12 -8.41 1.10
C GLU A 142 4.90 -7.85 0.36
N PHE A 143 5.08 -7.39 -0.89
CA PHE A 143 3.98 -6.88 -1.70
C PHE A 143 2.91 -7.94 -1.98
N LEU A 144 3.32 -9.20 -2.24
CA LEU A 144 2.37 -10.31 -2.40
C LEU A 144 1.62 -10.65 -1.10
N GLN A 145 2.25 -10.48 0.05
CA GLN A 145 1.58 -10.67 1.33
C GLN A 145 0.59 -9.54 1.60
N LYS A 146 1.00 -8.29 1.39
CA LYS A 146 0.14 -7.11 1.58
C LYS A 146 -1.08 -7.15 0.67
N GLY A 147 -0.91 -7.43 -0.62
CA GLY A 147 -2.03 -7.57 -1.56
C GLY A 147 -3.00 -8.70 -1.18
N ARG A 148 -2.49 -9.84 -0.65
CA ARG A 148 -3.36 -10.92 -0.13
C ARG A 148 -4.08 -10.56 1.16
N GLN A 149 -3.55 -9.64 1.96
CA GLN A 149 -4.22 -9.14 3.16
C GLN A 149 -5.29 -8.12 2.78
N GLU A 150 -4.98 -7.17 1.92
CA GLU A 150 -5.90 -6.16 1.41
C GLU A 150 -7.11 -6.83 0.72
N GLY A 151 -6.88 -7.73 -0.24
CA GLY A 151 -7.99 -8.44 -0.91
C GLY A 151 -8.83 -9.32 0.04
N ARG A 152 -8.24 -9.87 1.11
CA ARG A 152 -9.00 -10.58 2.15
C ARG A 152 -9.82 -9.64 3.02
N GLN A 153 -9.33 -8.43 3.28
CA GLN A 153 -10.07 -7.44 4.05
C GLN A 153 -11.23 -6.89 3.23
N GLU A 154 -11.00 -6.53 1.97
CA GLU A 154 -12.03 -6.06 1.04
C GLU A 154 -13.14 -7.11 0.89
N GLY A 155 -12.80 -8.35 0.52
CA GLY A 155 -13.81 -9.40 0.36
C GLY A 155 -14.59 -9.73 1.65
N ARG A 156 -13.97 -9.59 2.83
CA ARG A 156 -14.70 -9.71 4.11
C ARG A 156 -15.64 -8.54 4.38
N GLN A 157 -15.26 -7.34 3.96
CA GLN A 157 -16.10 -6.16 4.14
C GLN A 157 -17.30 -6.23 3.21
N GLU A 158 -17.09 -6.54 1.93
CA GLU A 158 -18.15 -6.74 0.94
C GLU A 158 -19.12 -7.83 1.39
N GLY A 159 -18.64 -9.03 1.70
CA GLY A 159 -19.51 -10.12 2.16
C GLY A 159 -20.24 -9.81 3.47
N ARG A 160 -19.66 -9.00 4.38
CA ARG A 160 -20.39 -8.52 5.58
C ARG A 160 -21.45 -7.49 5.26
N GLN A 161 -21.24 -6.64 4.25
CA GLN A 161 -22.23 -5.65 3.85
C GLN A 161 -23.40 -6.33 3.15
N GLU A 162 -23.12 -7.21 2.18
CA GLU A 162 -24.13 -8.00 1.48
C GLU A 162 -24.95 -8.83 2.47
N GLY A 163 -24.31 -9.65 3.31
CA GLY A 163 -25.03 -10.46 4.30
C GLY A 163 -25.80 -9.65 5.34
N ARG A 164 -25.37 -8.42 5.66
CA ARG A 164 -26.16 -7.51 6.51
C ARG A 164 -27.36 -6.90 5.79
N GLN A 165 -27.24 -6.64 4.49
CA GLN A 165 -28.35 -6.11 3.70
C GLN A 165 -29.40 -7.19 3.49
N GLU A 166 -29.00 -8.39 3.05
CA GLU A 166 -29.86 -9.56 2.90
C GLU A 166 -30.56 -9.89 4.23
N GLY A 167 -29.80 -10.07 5.32
CA GLY A 167 -30.39 -10.38 6.62
C GLY A 167 -31.31 -9.29 7.18
N ARG A 168 -31.11 -8.01 6.82
CA ARG A 168 -32.06 -6.94 7.18
C ARG A 168 -33.34 -6.98 6.35
N GLN A 169 -33.24 -7.29 5.05
CA GLN A 169 -34.41 -7.40 4.18
C GLN A 169 -35.25 -8.60 4.58
N GLU A 170 -34.64 -9.77 4.75
CA GLU A 170 -35.31 -10.98 5.25
C GLU A 170 -35.95 -10.71 6.62
N GLY A 171 -35.21 -10.13 7.56
CA GLY A 171 -35.73 -9.81 8.89
C GLY A 171 -36.90 -8.81 8.90
N ARG A 172 -36.94 -7.85 7.98
CA ARG A 172 -38.10 -6.94 7.81
C ARG A 172 -39.31 -7.69 7.27
N GLN A 173 -39.12 -8.48 6.22
CA GLN A 173 -40.20 -9.24 5.59
C GLN A 173 -40.83 -10.25 6.55
N GLU A 174 -40.00 -10.98 7.32
CA GLU A 174 -40.48 -11.87 8.38
C GLU A 174 -41.22 -11.10 9.49
N GLY A 175 -40.69 -9.94 9.90
CA GLY A 175 -41.30 -9.09 10.91
C GLY A 175 -42.68 -8.56 10.53
N GLU A 176 -42.83 -8.04 9.31
CA GLU A 176 -44.10 -7.55 8.79
C GLU A 176 -45.12 -8.67 8.60
N ARG A 177 -44.70 -9.81 8.04
CA ARG A 177 -45.57 -10.98 7.93
C ARG A 177 -46.08 -11.43 9.29
N SER A 178 -45.19 -11.50 10.29
CA SER A 178 -45.56 -11.86 11.66
C SER A 178 -46.55 -10.86 12.26
N LEU A 179 -46.37 -9.56 12.00
CA LEU A 179 -47.29 -8.52 12.45
C LEU A 179 -48.66 -8.66 11.80
N ILE A 180 -48.74 -8.84 10.48
CA ILE A 180 -49.99 -9.01 9.73
C ILE A 180 -50.74 -10.25 10.23
N LEU A 181 -50.06 -11.38 10.37
CA LEU A 181 -50.65 -12.62 10.90
C LEU A 181 -51.23 -12.41 12.31
N ARG A 182 -50.53 -11.68 13.18
CA ARG A 182 -51.04 -11.35 14.53
C ARG A 182 -52.25 -10.42 14.49
N GLN A 183 -52.28 -9.46 13.57
CA GLN A 183 -53.42 -8.55 13.40
C GLN A 183 -54.65 -9.27 12.86
N LEU A 184 -54.48 -10.09 11.81
CA LEU A 184 -55.54 -10.96 11.26
C LEU A 184 -56.09 -11.89 12.34
N SER A 185 -55.20 -12.54 13.10
CA SER A 185 -55.59 -13.46 14.18
C SER A 185 -56.39 -12.76 15.28
N ARG A 186 -56.06 -11.49 15.56
CA ARG A 186 -56.75 -10.70 16.58
C ARG A 186 -58.10 -10.16 16.11
N ARG A 187 -58.23 -9.74 14.84
CA ARG A 187 -59.50 -9.20 14.30
C ARG A 187 -60.50 -10.29 13.93
N PHE A 188 -60.03 -11.40 13.36
CA PHE A 188 -60.91 -12.40 12.72
C PHE A 188 -60.78 -13.82 13.30
N GLY A 189 -59.93 -14.04 14.30
CA GLY A 189 -59.68 -15.37 14.87
C GLY A 189 -58.69 -16.19 14.05
N ALA A 190 -58.70 -17.52 14.20
CA ALA A 190 -57.70 -18.38 13.58
C ALA A 190 -57.66 -18.21 12.04
N VAL A 191 -56.50 -17.81 11.51
CA VAL A 191 -56.29 -17.67 10.06
C VAL A 191 -56.09 -19.07 9.45
N PRO A 192 -56.82 -19.44 8.39
CA PRO A 192 -56.62 -20.70 7.69
C PRO A 192 -55.19 -20.86 7.19
N GLN A 193 -54.66 -22.09 7.27
CA GLN A 193 -53.26 -22.37 6.95
C GLN A 193 -52.91 -22.08 5.48
N ASP A 194 -53.83 -22.34 4.55
CA ASP A 194 -53.69 -22.02 3.13
C ASP A 194 -53.44 -20.51 2.88
N LEU A 195 -54.15 -19.63 3.59
CA LEU A 195 -53.93 -18.18 3.49
C LEU A 195 -52.61 -17.77 4.15
N SER A 196 -52.22 -18.44 5.24
CA SER A 196 -50.92 -18.21 5.89
C SER A 196 -49.76 -18.59 4.99
N ASP A 197 -49.87 -19.69 4.25
CA ASP A 197 -48.85 -20.15 3.31
C ASP A 197 -48.73 -19.18 2.13
N ARG A 198 -49.84 -18.64 1.61
CA ARG A 198 -49.82 -17.58 0.59
C ARG A 198 -49.18 -16.26 1.06
N LEU A 199 -49.24 -15.95 2.36
CA LEU A 199 -48.51 -14.80 2.92
C LEU A 199 -46.99 -15.02 2.96
N THR A 200 -46.52 -16.27 2.89
CA THR A 200 -45.07 -16.57 2.85
C THR A 200 -44.43 -16.24 1.51
N THR A 201 -45.23 -16.20 0.44
CA THR A 201 -44.75 -15.93 -0.92
C THR A 201 -44.79 -14.46 -1.31
N LEU A 202 -45.41 -13.60 -0.49
CA LEU A 202 -45.51 -12.16 -0.78
C LEU A 202 -44.18 -11.44 -0.57
N SER A 203 -43.89 -10.47 -1.45
CA SER A 203 -42.78 -9.53 -1.31
C SER A 203 -42.99 -8.57 -0.13
N LEU A 204 -41.94 -7.89 0.32
CA LEU A 204 -42.04 -6.86 1.36
C LEU A 204 -43.06 -5.77 0.97
N GLU A 205 -43.01 -5.28 -0.27
CA GLU A 205 -43.92 -4.25 -0.78
C GLU A 205 -45.39 -4.71 -0.76
N GLN A 206 -45.65 -5.98 -1.10
CA GLN A 206 -46.98 -6.57 -1.01
C GLN A 206 -47.44 -6.73 0.45
N LEU A 207 -46.54 -7.05 1.38
CA LEU A 207 -46.85 -7.11 2.81
C LEU A 207 -47.19 -5.72 3.36
N GLU A 208 -46.41 -4.68 3.03
CA GLU A 208 -46.70 -3.30 3.42
C GLU A 208 -48.08 -2.85 2.89
N ALA A 209 -48.36 -3.09 1.61
CA ALA A 209 -49.65 -2.78 0.99
C ALA A 209 -50.83 -3.54 1.62
N LEU A 210 -50.62 -4.82 1.96
CA LEU A 210 -51.61 -5.62 2.69
C LEU A 210 -51.85 -5.05 4.10
N GLY A 211 -50.79 -4.58 4.78
CA GLY A 211 -50.91 -3.95 6.09
C GLY A 211 -51.84 -2.74 6.11
N GLU A 212 -51.81 -1.93 5.05
CA GLU A 212 -52.74 -0.81 4.85
C GLU A 212 -54.16 -1.28 4.52
N ALA A 213 -54.30 -2.15 3.50
CA ALA A 213 -55.59 -2.65 3.06
C ALA A 213 -56.35 -3.42 4.15
N LEU A 214 -55.61 -4.10 5.05
CA LEU A 214 -56.16 -4.85 6.18
C LEU A 214 -57.00 -3.97 7.11
N LEU A 215 -56.76 -2.65 7.17
CA LEU A 215 -57.56 -1.73 7.98
C LEU A 215 -59.01 -1.65 7.48
N ASP A 216 -59.21 -1.69 6.16
CA ASP A 216 -60.52 -1.60 5.51
C ASP A 216 -61.27 -2.95 5.45
N PHE A 217 -60.60 -4.05 5.80
CA PHE A 217 -61.21 -5.37 5.78
C PHE A 217 -62.32 -5.51 6.82
N SER A 218 -63.40 -6.14 6.40
CA SER A 218 -64.59 -6.43 7.20
C SER A 218 -64.72 -7.92 7.53
N ALA A 219 -64.13 -8.80 6.70
CA ALA A 219 -64.12 -10.25 6.89
C ALA A 219 -62.86 -10.92 6.29
N LEU A 220 -62.60 -12.19 6.66
CA LEU A 220 -61.49 -12.98 6.09
C LEU A 220 -61.63 -13.25 4.58
N SER A 221 -62.83 -13.15 4.01
CA SER A 221 -63.05 -13.24 2.56
C SER A 221 -62.35 -12.10 1.80
N ASP A 222 -62.22 -10.93 2.43
CA ASP A 222 -61.60 -9.75 1.81
C ASP A 222 -60.08 -9.99 1.63
N LEU A 223 -59.46 -10.69 2.58
CA LEU A 223 -58.07 -11.16 2.48
C LEU A 223 -57.88 -12.17 1.33
N ALA A 224 -58.80 -13.13 1.19
CA ALA A 224 -58.71 -14.13 0.13
C ALA A 224 -58.81 -13.48 -1.26
N GLN A 225 -59.72 -12.52 -1.42
CA GLN A 225 -59.87 -11.75 -2.66
C GLN A 225 -58.67 -10.85 -2.93
N TRP A 226 -58.12 -10.18 -1.91
CA TRP A 226 -56.93 -9.36 -2.06
C TRP A 226 -55.73 -10.18 -2.52
N LEU A 227 -55.51 -11.35 -1.92
CA LEU A 227 -54.41 -12.25 -2.30
C LEU A 227 -54.57 -12.82 -3.72
N GLU A 228 -55.77 -12.87 -4.29
CA GLU A 228 -56.01 -13.28 -5.68
C GLU A 228 -55.64 -12.19 -6.70
N GLN A 229 -55.55 -10.93 -6.26
CA GLN A 229 -55.24 -9.77 -7.09
C GLN A 229 -53.79 -9.27 -6.93
N ALA A 230 -53.10 -9.72 -5.88
CA ALA A 230 -51.71 -9.39 -5.55
C ALA A 230 -50.70 -10.30 -6.25
#